data_AF-A0AAP0PCC2-F1
#
_entry.id   AF-A0AAP0PCC2-F1
#
_cell.length_a   1.000
_cell.length_b   1.000
_cell.length_c   1.000
_cell.angle_alpha   90.00
_cell.angle_beta   90.00
_cell.angle_gamma   90.00
#
_symmetry.space_group_name_H-M   'P 1'
#
loop_
_entity.id
_entity.type
_entity.pdbx_description
1 polymer ?
#
loop_
_entity_poly.entity_id
_entity_poly.type
_entity_poly.pdbx_seq_one_letter_code
_entity_poly.pdbx_strand_id
1 'polypeptide(L)'
;MEHSYSRYSFSKCSSHDSCFATNQPLELDEAILRRIPRAFEIGMPDHSERVKILKTILKCEKVKEGFDYEHVARLCEEYTGSDLFELCKQAAYLAVSDILRDEKEGKPTRRVCTILL
;
A
#
# COMPACT_ATOMS: atom_id res chain seq x y z
N MET A 1 0.48 13.30 -19.05
CA MET A 1 0.70 11.87 -18.73
C MET A 1 -0.18 11.55 -17.54
N GLU A 2 -1.49 11.57 -17.75
CA GLU A 2 -2.50 11.40 -16.70
C GLU A 2 -3.40 10.24 -17.13
N HIS A 3 -3.89 9.47 -16.16
CA HIS A 3 -4.81 8.33 -16.29
C HIS A 3 -4.19 6.95 -16.58
N SER A 4 -3.66 6.28 -15.55
CA SER A 4 -3.45 4.82 -15.62
C SER A 4 -3.54 4.05 -14.31
N TYR A 5 -4.10 4.62 -13.24
CA TYR A 5 -4.22 3.93 -11.94
C TYR A 5 -5.60 3.95 -11.29
N SER A 6 -6.64 4.40 -12.00
CA SER A 6 -8.01 4.25 -11.50
C SER A 6 -8.38 2.76 -11.51
N ARG A 7 -8.47 2.15 -10.32
CA ARG A 7 -8.98 0.80 -10.18
C ARG A 7 -10.49 0.87 -10.06
N TYR A 8 -11.20 0.05 -10.82
CA TYR A 8 -12.65 0.00 -10.74
C TYR A 8 -13.05 -1.24 -9.98
N SER A 9 -13.86 -1.07 -8.95
CA SER A 9 -14.54 -2.17 -8.27
C SER A 9 -16.01 -2.17 -8.65
N PHE A 10 -16.52 -3.35 -8.95
CA PHE A 10 -17.85 -3.55 -9.49
C PHE A 10 -18.58 -4.56 -8.62
N SER A 11 -19.74 -4.18 -8.07
CA SER A 11 -20.52 -5.05 -7.18
C SER A 11 -21.95 -5.22 -7.68
N LYS A 12 -22.45 -6.46 -7.65
CA LYS A 12 -23.90 -6.69 -7.55
C LYS A 12 -24.36 -6.60 -6.10
N CYS A 13 -25.68 -6.49 -5.91
CA CYS A 13 -26.31 -6.45 -4.60
C CYS A 13 -27.45 -7.49 -4.61
N SER A 14 -27.15 -8.73 -4.21
CA SER A 14 -28.04 -9.88 -4.06
C SER A 14 -27.33 -10.96 -3.23
N SER A 15 -28.04 -11.93 -2.66
CA SER A 15 -27.48 -12.97 -1.77
C SER A 15 -26.31 -13.81 -2.33
N HIS A 16 -25.99 -13.68 -3.62
CA HIS A 16 -24.75 -14.13 -4.27
C HIS A 16 -24.04 -12.92 -4.89
N ASP A 17 -23.28 -12.20 -4.08
CA ASP A 17 -22.50 -11.04 -4.53
C ASP A 17 -21.16 -11.50 -5.13
N SER A 18 -20.98 -11.23 -6.42
CA SER A 18 -19.68 -11.36 -7.11
C SER A 18 -19.12 -9.96 -7.34
N CYS A 19 -17.90 -9.74 -6.87
CA CYS A 19 -17.17 -8.50 -7.09
C CYS A 19 -16.14 -8.68 -8.21
N PHE A 20 -16.09 -7.71 -9.13
CA PHE A 20 -15.08 -7.66 -10.19
C PHE A 20 -14.17 -6.46 -9.95
N ALA A 21 -12.91 -6.59 -10.36
CA ALA A 21 -11.93 -5.51 -10.34
C ALA A 21 -11.20 -5.42 -11.68
N THR A 22 -11.08 -4.22 -12.26
CA THR A 22 -10.26 -3.99 -13.46
C THR A 22 -9.59 -2.62 -13.42
N ASN A 23 -8.43 -2.50 -14.04
CA ASN A 23 -7.71 -1.25 -14.26
C ASN A 23 -8.01 -0.66 -15.66
N GLN A 24 -8.71 -1.41 -16.51
CA GLN A 24 -9.06 -1.05 -17.89
C GLN A 24 -10.58 -1.14 -18.07
N PRO A 25 -11.36 -0.20 -17.49
CA PRO A 25 -12.83 -0.25 -17.58
C PRO A 25 -13.33 -0.08 -19.02
N LEU A 26 -12.58 0.64 -19.87
CA LEU A 26 -12.94 0.92 -21.26
C LEU A 26 -12.79 -0.28 -22.19
N GLU A 27 -12.13 -1.36 -21.73
CA GLU A 27 -11.95 -2.59 -22.51
C GLU A 27 -13.04 -3.64 -22.23
N LEU A 28 -13.96 -3.36 -21.30
CA LEU A 28 -15.06 -4.27 -20.98
C LEU A 28 -16.18 -4.18 -22.04
N ASP A 29 -16.63 -5.34 -22.52
CA ASP A 29 -17.76 -5.44 -23.44
C ASP A 29 -19.07 -4.94 -22.78
N GLU A 30 -19.94 -4.30 -23.57
CA GLU A 30 -21.24 -3.81 -23.13
C GLU A 30 -22.09 -4.90 -22.43
N ALA A 31 -22.02 -6.16 -22.87
CA ALA A 31 -22.76 -7.26 -22.28
C ALA A 31 -22.33 -7.56 -20.83
N ILE A 32 -21.07 -7.28 -20.49
CA ILE A 32 -20.55 -7.39 -19.12
C ILE A 32 -20.98 -6.16 -18.32
N LEU A 33 -20.84 -4.96 -18.89
CA LEU A 33 -21.24 -3.71 -18.24
C LEU A 33 -22.72 -3.71 -17.85
N ARG A 34 -23.61 -4.24 -18.71
CA ARG A 34 -25.05 -4.39 -18.38
C ARG A 34 -25.32 -5.34 -17.21
N ARG A 35 -24.43 -6.29 -16.95
CA ARG A 35 -24.52 -7.19 -15.79
C ARG A 35 -23.95 -6.55 -14.53
N ILE A 36 -23.35 -5.38 -14.61
CA ILE A 36 -22.68 -4.72 -13.50
C ILE A 36 -23.41 -3.39 -13.20
N PRO A 37 -24.39 -3.40 -12.28
CA PRO A 37 -25.24 -2.23 -12.06
C PRO A 37 -24.53 -1.10 -11.29
N ARG A 38 -23.41 -1.38 -10.62
CA ARG A 38 -22.65 -0.39 -9.84
C ARG A 38 -21.16 -0.53 -10.12
N ALA A 39 -20.55 0.60 -10.41
CA ALA A 39 -19.12 0.77 -10.60
C ALA A 39 -18.62 1.82 -9.60
N PHE A 40 -17.50 1.53 -8.96
CA PHE A 40 -16.81 2.46 -8.08
C PHE A 40 -15.42 2.69 -8.65
N GLU A 41 -15.13 3.94 -8.98
CA GLU A 41 -13.77 4.35 -9.30
C GLU A 41 -12.99 4.53 -8.00
N ILE A 42 -11.81 3.90 -7.95
CA ILE A 42 -10.86 4.02 -6.86
C ILE A 42 -9.68 4.81 -7.39
N GLY A 43 -9.57 6.05 -6.93
CA GLY A 43 -8.48 6.95 -7.24
C GLY A 43 -7.21 6.66 -6.43
N MET A 44 -6.21 7.51 -6.65
CA MET A 44 -5.01 7.53 -5.83
C MET A 44 -5.33 8.00 -4.41
N PRO A 45 -4.67 7.43 -3.38
CA PRO A 45 -4.93 7.82 -2.01
C PRO A 45 -4.44 9.24 -1.73
N ASP A 46 -5.28 10.03 -1.06
CA ASP A 46 -4.91 11.35 -0.57
C ASP A 46 -3.85 11.25 0.53
N HIS A 47 -3.18 12.37 0.85
CA HIS A 47 -2.16 12.42 1.90
C HIS A 47 -2.64 11.83 3.23
N SER A 48 -3.84 12.20 3.69
CA SER A 48 -4.42 11.66 4.92
C SER A 48 -4.73 10.15 4.85
N GLU A 49 -5.04 9.64 3.66
CA GLU A 49 -5.28 8.22 3.42
C GLU A 49 -3.97 7.45 3.40
N ARG A 50 -2.92 8.00 2.77
CA ARG A 50 -1.56 7.43 2.81
C ARG A 50 -1.05 7.30 4.24
N VAL A 51 -1.28 8.29 5.10
CA VAL A 51 -0.96 8.20 6.54
C VAL A 51 -1.70 7.03 7.19
N LYS A 52 -2.99 6.85 6.91
CA LYS A 52 -3.78 5.73 7.45
C LYS A 52 -3.29 4.38 6.93
N ILE A 53 -2.93 4.31 5.65
CA ILE A 53 -2.35 3.11 5.02
C ILE A 53 -1.03 2.76 5.70
N LEU A 54 -0.11 3.71 5.83
CA LEU A 54 1.17 3.50 6.53
C LEU A 54 0.97 3.03 7.97
N LYS A 55 0.04 3.65 8.72
CA LYS A 55 -0.31 3.21 10.08
C LYS A 55 -0.87 1.79 10.11
N THR A 56 -1.63 1.39 9.10
CA THR A 56 -2.22 0.04 9.00
C THR A 56 -1.16 -0.99 8.67
N ILE A 57 -0.29 -0.71 7.69
CA ILE A 57 0.82 -1.58 7.29
C ILE A 57 1.78 -1.78 8.46
N LEU A 58 2.16 -0.69 9.14
CA LEU A 58 3.14 -0.70 10.22
C LEU A 58 2.54 -1.07 11.59
N LYS A 59 1.23 -1.37 11.65
CA LYS A 59 0.53 -1.68 12.91
C LYS A 59 1.12 -2.88 13.66
N CYS A 60 1.58 -3.88 12.91
CA CYS A 60 2.16 -5.11 13.46
C CYS A 60 3.69 -5.11 13.45
N GLU A 61 4.31 -4.03 12.96
CA GLU A 61 5.76 -3.93 12.80
C GLU A 61 6.41 -3.15 13.96
N LYS A 62 7.70 -3.39 14.18
CA LYS A 62 8.49 -2.60 15.14
C LYS A 62 8.96 -1.32 14.47
N VAL A 63 8.30 -0.22 14.81
CA VAL A 63 8.64 1.14 14.35
C VAL A 63 9.28 1.95 15.48
N LYS A 64 10.05 2.97 15.11
CA LYS A 64 10.72 3.86 16.07
C LYS A 64 9.67 4.61 16.89
N GLU A 65 9.94 4.82 18.18
CA GLU A 65 9.19 5.81 18.94
C GLU A 65 9.30 7.19 18.26
N GLY A 66 8.15 7.82 18.02
CA GLY A 66 8.07 9.10 17.32
C GLY A 66 8.24 9.03 15.80
N PHE A 67 8.00 7.87 15.17
CA PHE A 67 7.99 7.78 13.70
C PHE A 67 6.99 8.77 13.07
N ASP A 68 7.48 9.62 12.17
CA ASP A 68 6.69 10.66 11.52
C ASP A 68 6.00 10.12 10.24
N TYR A 69 4.82 9.54 10.42
CA TYR A 69 3.98 9.07 9.33
C TYR A 69 3.58 10.19 8.35
N GLU A 70 3.44 11.43 8.85
CA GLU A 70 3.03 12.58 8.04
C GLU A 70 4.14 12.98 7.06
N HIS A 71 5.40 12.93 7.52
CA HIS A 71 6.57 13.19 6.69
C HIS A 71 6.72 12.16 5.58
N VAL A 72 6.64 10.88 5.91
CA VAL A 72 6.74 9.81 4.89
C VAL A 72 5.59 9.90 3.88
N ALA A 73 4.36 10.17 4.33
CA ALA A 73 3.22 10.33 3.44
C ALA A 73 3.34 11.55 2.49
N ARG A 74 4.10 12.59 2.86
CA ARG A 74 4.44 13.72 1.98
C ARG A 74 5.45 13.34 0.91
N LEU A 75 6.43 12.49 1.24
CA LEU A 75 7.44 12.03 0.27
C LEU A 75 6.86 11.05 -0.76
N CYS A 76 5.78 10.35 -0.40
CA CYS A 76 5.15 9.32 -1.22
C CYS A 76 3.87 9.81 -1.93
N GLU A 77 3.87 11.01 -2.52
CA GLU A 77 2.65 11.64 -3.04
C GLU A 77 1.93 10.84 -4.14
N GLU A 78 2.68 10.17 -5.00
CA GLU A 78 2.14 9.38 -6.12
C GLU A 78 2.11 7.87 -5.84
N TYR A 79 2.21 7.47 -4.57
CA TYR A 79 2.30 6.05 -4.21
C TYR A 79 0.90 5.47 -3.98
N THR A 80 0.65 4.30 -4.57
CA THR A 80 -0.53 3.50 -4.25
C THR A 80 -0.35 2.80 -2.90
N GLY A 81 -1.44 2.24 -2.37
CA GLY A 81 -1.35 1.38 -1.17
C GLY A 81 -0.42 0.17 -1.35
N SER A 82 -0.30 -0.35 -2.57
CA SER A 82 0.63 -1.45 -2.90
C SER A 82 2.09 -0.98 -2.87
N ASP A 83 2.37 0.22 -3.40
CA ASP A 83 3.71 0.79 -3.39
C ASP A 83 4.18 1.12 -1.96
N LEU A 84 3.29 1.69 -1.14
CA LEU A 84 3.56 1.93 0.29
C LEU A 84 3.87 0.63 1.05
N PHE A 85 3.18 -0.46 0.72
CA PHE A 85 3.43 -1.77 1.31
C PHE A 85 4.80 -2.31 0.92
N GLU A 86 5.15 -2.29 -0.36
CA GLU A 86 6.44 -2.78 -0.82
C GLU A 86 7.60 -1.91 -0.29
N LEU A 87 7.40 -0.60 -0.19
CA LEU A 87 8.35 0.32 0.45
C LEU A 87 8.63 -0.08 1.90
N CYS A 88 7.58 -0.30 2.71
CA CYS A 88 7.73 -0.71 4.11
C CYS A 88 8.42 -2.08 4.22
N LYS A 89 8.08 -3.01 3.33
CA LYS A 89 8.68 -4.36 3.29
C LYS A 89 10.16 -4.32 2.92
N GLN A 90 10.56 -3.48 1.96
CA GLN A 90 11.96 -3.27 1.61
C GLN A 90 12.74 -2.65 2.78
N ALA A 91 12.17 -1.64 3.45
CA ALA A 91 12.81 -1.04 4.61
C ALA A 91 12.97 -2.03 5.78
N ALA A 92 11.99 -2.90 6.02
CA ALA A 92 12.10 -3.98 6.98
C ALA A 92 13.22 -4.98 6.62
N TYR A 93 13.32 -5.36 5.35
CA TYR A 93 14.38 -6.25 4.86
C TYR A 93 15.77 -5.66 5.05
N LEU A 94 15.95 -4.37 4.73
CA LEU A 94 17.22 -3.67 4.94
C LEU A 94 17.63 -3.65 6.42
N ALA A 95 16.68 -3.35 7.32
CA ALA A 95 16.94 -3.37 8.75
C ALA A 95 17.40 -4.74 9.25
N VAL A 96 16.78 -5.83 8.78
CA VAL A 96 17.21 -7.20 9.12
C VAL A 96 18.59 -7.50 8.54
N SER A 97 18.85 -7.10 7.29
CA SER A 97 20.13 -7.35 6.64
C SER A 97 21.29 -6.63 7.34
N ASP A 98 21.08 -5.42 7.85
CA ASP A 98 22.07 -4.68 8.61
C ASP A 98 22.40 -5.37 9.95
N ILE A 99 21.38 -5.88 10.65
CA ILE A 99 21.56 -6.63 11.89
C ILE A 99 22.43 -7.87 11.65
N LEU A 100 22.12 -8.65 10.60
CA LEU A 100 22.89 -9.85 10.25
C LEU A 100 24.33 -9.53 9.86
N ARG A 101 24.59 -8.35 9.26
CA ARG A 101 25.96 -7.89 8.97
C ARG A 101 26.70 -7.52 10.25
N ASP A 102 26.06 -6.78 11.15
CA ASP A 102 26.66 -6.36 12.41
C ASP A 102 27.02 -7.56 13.31
N GLU A 103 26.18 -8.61 13.32
CA GLU A 103 26.47 -9.87 14.00
C GLU A 103 27.72 -10.57 13.45
N LYS A 104 27.89 -10.58 12.12
CA LYS A 104 29.10 -11.13 11.47
C LYS A 104 30.35 -10.33 11.78
N GLU A 105 30.22 -9.01 11.93
CA GLU A 105 31.33 -8.10 12.20
C GLU A 105 31.66 -7.96 13.70
N GLY A 106 30.94 -8.66 14.59
CA GLY A 106 31.15 -8.62 16.03
C GLY A 106 30.82 -7.26 16.68
N LYS A 107 30.04 -6.41 15.99
CA LYS A 107 29.61 -5.11 16.50
C LYS A 107 28.46 -5.29 17.51
N PRO A 108 28.33 -4.41 18.52
CA PRO A 108 27.22 -4.49 19.46
C PRO A 108 25.89 -4.33 18.71
N THR A 109 25.10 -5.41 18.67
CA THR A 109 23.84 -5.47 17.95
C THR A 109 22.87 -4.43 18.51
N ARG A 110 22.55 -3.39 17.73
CA ARG A 110 21.46 -2.48 18.07
C ARG A 110 20.15 -3.25 17.90
N ARG A 111 19.52 -3.65 19.02
CA ARG A 111 18.28 -4.49 19.07
C ARG A 111 17.02 -3.86 18.46
N VAL A 112 17.16 -2.82 17.65
CA VAL A 112 16.03 -2.09 17.09
C VAL A 112 15.92 -2.50 15.62
N CYS A 113 15.11 -3.53 15.35
CA CYS A 113 14.41 -3.64 14.07
C CYS A 113 13.55 -2.38 13.99
N THR A 114 14.06 -1.33 13.37
CA THR A 114 13.35 -0.08 13.22
C THR A 114 13.36 0.23 11.75
N ILE A 115 12.17 0.23 11.16
CA ILE A 115 11.95 0.79 9.84
C ILE A 115 12.31 2.28 9.93
N LEU A 116 13.52 2.61 9.47
CA LEU A 116 13.98 3.98 9.24
C LEU A 116 13.76 4.22 7.74
N LEU A 117 12.60 4.78 7.42
CA LEU A 117 12.33 5.37 6.11
C LEU A 117 12.82 6.82 6.09
#